data_AF-A0A258IKU9-F1
#
_entry.id   AF-A0A258IKU9-F1
#
_cell.length_a   1.000
_cell.length_b   1.000
_cell.length_c   1.000
_cell.angle_alpha   90.00
_cell.angle_beta   90.00
_cell.angle_gamma   90.00
#
_symmetry.space_group_name_H-M   'P 1'
#
loop_
_entity.id
_entity.type
_entity.pdbx_description
1 polymer ?
#
loop_
_entity_poly.entity_id
_entity_poly.type
_entity_poly.pdbx_seq_one_letter_code
_entity_poly.pdbx_strand_id
1 'polypeptide(L)' 'MNAPASASVQTYDATGATPVMQQFFEMKARQPDALIFFRMGDFYELFFDD' A
#
# COMPACT_ATOMS: atom_id res chain seq x y z
N MET A 1 -3.01 -22.72 20.52
CA MET A 1 -2.53 -21.34 20.73
C MET A 1 -2.18 -20.78 19.36
N ASN A 2 -3.00 -19.88 18.82
CA ASN A 2 -2.75 -19.29 17.50
C ASN A 2 -1.60 -18.27 17.63
N ALA A 3 -0.58 -18.40 16.80
CA ALA A 3 0.52 -17.45 16.71
C ALA A 3 -0.02 -16.08 16.22
N PRO A 4 0.47 -14.94 16.74
CA PRO A 4 0.14 -13.65 16.16
C PRO A 4 0.75 -13.59 14.76
N ALA A 5 -0.10 -13.46 13.74
CA ALA A 5 0.34 -13.19 12.39
C ALA A 5 1.23 -11.95 12.42
N SER A 6 2.53 -12.16 12.25
CA SER A 6 3.51 -11.08 12.19
C SER A 6 3.21 -10.32 10.90
N ALA A 7 2.63 -9.12 11.02
CA ALA A 7 2.46 -8.21 9.91
C ALA A 7 3.86 -7.95 9.33
N SER A 8 4.15 -8.59 8.21
CA SER A 8 5.41 -8.39 7.48
C SER A 8 5.42 -6.95 7.00
N VAL A 9 6.32 -6.14 7.53
CA VAL A 9 6.55 -4.77 7.06
C VAL A 9 7.07 -4.86 5.62
N GLN A 10 6.17 -4.76 4.66
CA GLN A 10 6.49 -4.69 3.23
C GLN A 10 7.34 -3.42 3.00
N THR A 11 8.61 -3.61 2.64
CA THR A 11 9.52 -2.49 2.37
C THR A 11 9.50 -2.23 0.87
N TYR A 12 8.68 -1.29 0.43
CA TYR A 12 8.57 -0.95 -0.99
C TYR A 12 9.71 -0.02 -1.39
N ASP A 13 10.53 -0.40 -2.37
CA ASP A 13 11.57 0.48 -2.92
C ASP A 13 10.92 1.53 -3.82
N ALA A 14 11.03 2.81 -3.41
CA ALA A 14 10.47 3.94 -4.13
C ALA A 14 11.35 4.41 -5.31
N THR A 15 12.52 3.80 -5.52
CA THR A 15 13.45 4.17 -6.59
C THR A 15 12.87 3.80 -7.95
N GLY A 16 12.44 4.81 -8.73
CA GLY A 16 11.78 4.62 -10.03
C GLY A 16 10.25 4.46 -9.94
N ALA A 17 9.67 4.62 -8.74
CA ALA A 17 8.23 4.67 -8.56
C ALA A 17 7.64 5.87 -9.31
N THR A 18 6.46 5.68 -9.91
CA THR A 18 5.73 6.80 -10.50
C THR A 18 5.39 7.83 -9.41
N PRO A 19 5.20 9.12 -9.75
CA PRO A 19 4.86 10.15 -8.75
C PRO A 19 3.64 9.80 -7.89
N VAL A 20 2.71 9.02 -8.44
CA VAL A 20 1.52 8.51 -7.74
C VAL A 20 1.87 7.43 -6.72
N MET A 21 2.78 6.51 -7.08
CA MET A 21 3.25 5.46 -6.16
C MET A 21 4.10 6.02 -5.01
N GLN A 22 4.83 7.12 -5.22
CA GLN A 22 5.52 7.80 -4.11
C GLN A 22 4.53 8.30 -3.06
N GLN A 23 3.43 8.93 -3.49
CA GLN A 23 2.37 9.38 -2.58
C GLN A 23 1.67 8.21 -1.89
N PHE A 24 1.46 7.09 -2.60
CA PHE A 24 0.94 5.86 -2.00
C PHE A 24 1.81 5.39 -0.83
N PHE A 25 3.12 5.27 -1.04
CA PHE A 25 4.03 4.79 0.00
C PHE A 25 4.11 5.76 1.19
N GLU A 26 4.08 7.07 0.97
CA GLU A 26 4.01 8.05 2.05
C GLU A 26 2.72 7.90 2.88
N MET A 27 1.58 7.68 2.22
CA MET A 27 0.30 7.47 2.89
C MET A 27 0.25 6.15 3.67
N LYS A 28 0.72 5.05 3.07
CA LYS A 28 0.88 3.75 3.73
C LYS A 28 1.85 3.79 4.91
N ALA A 29 2.95 4.53 4.79
CA ALA A 29 3.91 4.69 5.89
C ALA A 29 3.27 5.43 7.09
N ARG A 30 2.37 6.38 6.82
CA ARG A 30 1.62 7.10 7.87
C ARG A 30 0.48 6.27 8.45
N GLN A 31 -0.15 5.42 7.65
CA GLN A 31 -1.28 4.56 8.04
C GLN A 31 -1.16 3.19 7.37
N PRO A 32 -0.41 2.25 7.95
CA PRO A 32 -0.12 0.96 7.31
C PRO A 32 -1.38 0.08 7.13
N ASP A 33 -2.38 0.26 7.99
CA ASP A 33 -3.65 -0.49 7.95
C ASP A 33 -4.71 0.16 7.05
N ALA A 34 -4.40 1.29 6.40
CA ALA A 34 -5.32 1.93 5.49
C ALA A 34 -5.38 1.20 4.14
N LEU A 35 -6.60 1.02 3.63
CA LEU A 35 -6.87 0.57 2.25
C LEU A 35 -6.89 1.80 1.33
N ILE A 36 -6.07 1.79 0.28
CA ILE A 36 -5.99 2.91 -0.67
C ILE A 36 -6.57 2.48 -2.01
N PHE A 37 -7.67 3.13 -2.40
CA PHE A 37 -8.35 2.87 -3.66
C PHE A 37 -7.88 3.83 -4.75
N PHE A 38 -7.36 3.29 -5.85
CA PHE A 38 -7.02 4.06 -7.03
C PHE A 38 -8.14 4.03 -8.05
N ARG A 39 -8.67 5.19 -8.40
CA ARG A 39 -9.72 5.31 -9.40
C ARG A 39 -9.12 5.23 -10.80
N MET A 40 -9.38 4.15 -11.50
CA MET A 40 -9.02 3.96 -12.91
C MET A 40 -10.31 3.95 -13.74
N GLY A 41 -10.76 5.14 -14.12
CA GLY A 41 -12.04 5.32 -14.83
C GLY A 41 -13.25 5.12 -13.91
N ASP A 42 -14.06 4.12 -14.21
CA ASP A 42 -15.30 3.80 -13.47
C ASP A 42 -15.10 2.72 -12.40
N PHE A 43 -13.87 2.21 -12.26
CA PHE A 43 -13.50 1.20 -11.27
C PHE A 43 -12.46 1.72 -10.30
N TYR A 44 -12.37 1.04 -9.17
CA TYR A 44 -11.29 1.20 -8.21
C TYR A 44 -10.39 -0.03 -8.23
N GLU A 45 -9.09 0.21 -8.34
CA GLU A 45 -8.05 -0.80 -8.21
C GLU A 45 -7.33 -0.63 -6.87
N LEU A 46 -7.07 -1.75 -6.22
CA LEU A 46 -6.21 -1.86 -5.05
C LEU A 46 -4.87 -2.41 -5.53
N PHE A 47 -3.76 -1.94 -4.94
CA PHE A 47 -2.42 -2.38 -5.32
C PHE A 47 -1.75 -3.12 -4.17
N PHE A 48 -0.87 -4.07 -4.50
CA PHE A 48 -0.13 -4.89 -3.54
C PHE A 48 -1.03 -5.80 -2.68
N ASP A 49 -0.95 -5.69 -1.36
CA ASP A 49 -1.71 -6.48 -0.37
C ASP A 49 -2.98 -5.76 0.14
N ASP A 50 -3.37 -4.64 -0.49
CA ASP A 50 -4.65 -3.96 -0.22
C ASP A 50 -5.85 -4.62 -0.94
#